data_AF-E8LGD6-F1
#
_entry.id   AF-E8LGD6-F1
#
_cell.length_a   1.000
_cell.length_b   1.000
_cell.length_c   1.000
_cell.angle_alpha   90.00
_cell.angle_beta   90.00
_cell.angle_gamma   90.00
#
_symmetry.space_group_name_H-M   'P 1'
#
loop_
_entity.id
_entity.type
_entity.pdbx_description
1 polymer ?
#
loop_
_entity_poly.entity_id
_entity_poly.type
_entity_poly.pdbx_seq_one_letter_code
_entity_poly.pdbx_strand_id
1 'polypeptide(L)' 'MEIPQVLALPLKEAARRLEAAGCSYEVQSLLPPRASEADFEGREVRRYVVRQQQLSANRLALTIVYR' A
#
# COMPACT_ATOMS: atom_id res chain seq x y z
N MET A 1 7.40 -15.06 12.68
CA MET A 1 6.67 -13.76 12.59
C MET A 1 5.54 -13.96 11.61
N GLU A 2 4.32 -13.65 12.03
CA GLU A 2 3.15 -13.74 11.16
C GLU A 2 2.92 -12.36 10.55
N ILE A 3 2.97 -12.26 9.22
CA ILE A 3 2.79 -10.99 8.53
C ILE A 3 1.29 -10.74 8.39
N PRO A 4 0.76 -9.59 8.86
CA PRO A 4 -0.66 -9.32 8.74
C PRO A 4 -1.06 -9.16 7.27
N GLN A 5 -2.19 -9.75 6.91
CA GLN A 5 -2.80 -9.56 5.60
C GLN A 5 -3.45 -8.17 5.55
N VAL A 6 -3.00 -7.34 4.61
CA VAL A 6 -3.46 -5.95 4.45
C VAL A 6 -4.05 -5.68 3.07
N LEU A 7 -4.33 -6.73 2.29
CA LEU A 7 -5.04 -6.65 1.02
C LEU A 7 -6.41 -5.99 1.18
N ALA A 8 -6.81 -5.17 0.20
CA ALA A 8 -8.04 -4.39 0.16
C ALA A 8 -8.22 -3.35 1.29
N LEU A 9 -7.22 -3.19 2.18
CA LEU A 9 -7.26 -2.16 3.20
C LEU A 9 -6.81 -0.80 2.64
N PRO A 10 -7.30 0.31 3.22
CA PRO A 10 -6.72 1.62 2.99
C PRO A 10 -5.24 1.61 3.36
N LEU A 11 -4.40 2.30 2.60
CA LEU A 11 -2.95 2.36 2.85
C LEU A 11 -2.63 2.79 4.29
N LYS A 12 -3.40 3.71 4.86
CA LYS A 12 -3.23 4.18 6.25
C LYS A 12 -3.45 3.07 7.28
N GLU A 13 -4.45 2.22 7.06
CA GLU A 13 -4.75 1.08 7.95
C GLU A 13 -3.73 -0.05 7.74
N ALA A 14 -3.36 -0.31 6.49
CA ALA A 14 -2.34 -1.28 6.12
C ALA A 14 -0.99 -0.94 6.77
N ALA A 15 -0.56 0.32 6.66
CA ALA A 15 0.64 0.85 7.29
C ALA A 15 0.63 0.61 8.80
N ARG A 16 -0.46 1.00 9.48
CA ARG A 16 -0.59 0.83 10.93
C ARG A 16 -0.46 -0.63 11.37
N ARG A 17 -1.08 -1.56 10.62
CA ARG A 17 -0.98 -3.00 10.91
C ARG A 17 0.44 -3.54 10.71
N LEU A 18 1.11 -3.10 9.65
CA LEU A 18 2.48 -3.52 9.35
C LEU A 18 3.49 -2.96 10.35
N GLU A 19 3.35 -1.69 10.74
CA GLU A 19 4.16 -1.06 11.79
C GLU A 19 3.98 -1.76 13.14
N ALA A 20 2.74 -2.08 13.52
CA ALA A 20 2.45 -2.84 14.74
C ALA A 20 3.06 -4.26 14.72
N ALA A 21 3.22 -4.85 13.54
CA ALA A 21 3.86 -6.14 13.33
C ALA A 21 5.39 -6.05 13.14
N GLY A 22 5.99 -4.85 13.18
CA GLY A 22 7.43 -4.65 12.96
C GLY A 22 7.89 -5.01 11.54
N CYS A 23 6.99 -4.88 10.56
CA CYS A 23 7.24 -5.17 9.15
C CYS A 23 7.51 -3.88 8.37
N SER A 24 8.60 -3.86 7.62
CA SER A 24 8.90 -2.81 6.65
C SER A 24 8.11 -3.05 5.36
N TYR A 25 7.71 -1.97 4.69
CA TYR A 25 7.00 -2.08 3.42
C TYR A 25 7.40 -1.00 2.41
N GLU A 26 7.29 -1.34 1.14
CA GLU A 26 7.47 -0.45 -0.01
C GLU A 26 6.15 -0.28 -0.73
N VAL A 27 5.78 0.95 -1.04
CA VAL A 27 4.53 1.26 -1.72
C VAL A 27 4.81 1.46 -3.21
N GLN A 28 4.11 0.70 -4.05
CA GLN A 28 4.12 0.86 -5.50
C GLN A 28 2.76 1.38 -5.96
N SER A 29 2.73 2.56 -6.54
CA SER A 29 1.54 3.15 -7.14
C SER A 29 1.26 2.52 -8.51
N LEU A 30 0.13 1.83 -8.65
CA LEU A 30 -0.36 1.38 -9.94
C LEU A 30 -1.28 2.45 -10.50
N LEU A 31 -0.72 3.32 -11.34
CA LEU A 31 -1.44 4.40 -11.99
C LEU A 31 -1.71 4.07 -13.46
N PRO A 32 -2.86 4.49 -14.00
CA PRO A 32 -3.07 4.49 -15.45
C PRO A 32 -1.98 5.33 -16.14
N PRO A 33 -1.54 4.98 -17.35
CA PRO A 33 -0.46 5.69 -18.07
C PRO A 33 -0.77 7.16 -18.40
N ARG A 34 -2.02 7.61 -18.19
CA ARG A 34 -2.46 9.00 -18.41
C ARG A 34 -2.65 9.79 -17.11
N ALA A 35 -2.46 9.17 -15.96
CA ALA A 35 -2.68 9.79 -14.66
C ALA A 35 -1.37 9.77 -13.86
N SER A 36 -1.01 10.93 -13.30
CA SER A 36 0.16 11.07 -12.42
C SER A 36 -0.30 11.26 -10.99
N GLU A 37 0.56 10.96 -10.01
CA GLU A 37 0.27 11.18 -8.58
C GLU A 37 -0.18 12.63 -8.30
N ALA A 38 0.36 13.59 -9.05
CA ALA A 38 0.00 15.01 -9.01
C ALA A 38 -1.47 15.31 -9.37
N ASP A 39 -2.12 14.48 -10.20
CA ASP A 39 -3.54 14.64 -10.56
C ASP A 39 -4.48 14.30 -9.39
N PHE A 40 -3.95 13.54 -8.44
CA PHE A 40 -4.62 13.12 -7.22
C PHE A 40 -4.16 13.92 -5.98
N GLU A 41 -3.14 14.77 -6.13
CA GLU A 41 -2.63 15.63 -5.07
C GLU A 41 -3.64 16.77 -4.81
N GLY A 42 -4.27 16.77 -3.63
CA GLY A 42 -5.33 17.72 -3.26
C GLY A 42 -6.76 17.23 -3.49
N ARG A 43 -6.96 16.04 -4.07
CA ARG A 43 -8.25 15.35 -4.03
C ARG A 43 -8.26 14.37 -2.85
N GLU A 44 -9.41 14.15 -2.22
CA GLU A 44 -9.56 13.17 -1.13
C GLU A 44 -9.60 11.75 -1.73
N VAL A 45 -8.49 11.32 -2.31
CA VAL A 45 -8.38 10.06 -3.05
C VAL A 45 -7.96 8.96 -2.08
N ARG A 46 -8.76 7.90 -2.02
CA ARG A 46 -8.52 6.79 -1.10
C ARG A 46 -7.58 5.79 -1.77
N ARG A 47 -6.41 5.63 -1.17
CA ARG A 47 -5.39 4.67 -1.61
C ARG A 47 -5.69 3.31 -1.01
N TYR A 48 -5.94 2.32 -1.86
CA TYR A 48 -6.23 0.95 -1.42
C TYR A 48 -5.14 0.00 -1.86
N VAL A 49 -4.76 -0.93 -0.98
CA VAL A 49 -3.82 -2.00 -1.30
C VAL A 49 -4.54 -3.04 -2.17
N VAL A 50 -4.08 -3.23 -3.39
CA VAL A 50 -4.62 -4.24 -4.34
C VAL A 50 -3.73 -5.46 -4.45
N ARG A 51 -2.46 -5.34 -4.04
CA ARG A 51 -1.52 -6.45 -4.04
C ARG A 51 -0.60 -6.33 -2.84
N GLN A 52 -0.36 -7.46 -2.19
CA GLN A 52 0.64 -7.62 -1.14
C GLN A 52 1.60 -8.73 -1.58
N GLN A 53 2.88 -8.40 -1.67
CA GLN A 53 3.93 -9.35 -2.02
C GLN A 53 5.00 -9.33 -0.94
N GLN A 54 5.32 -10.48 -0.36
CA GLN A 54 6.41 -10.60 0.59
C GLN A 54 7.74 -10.62 -0.18
N LEU A 55 8.64 -9.70 0.16
CA LEU A 55 9.99 -9.63 -0.40
C LEU A 55 11.00 -10.34 0.49
N SER A 56 10.85 -10.26 1.82
CA SER A 56 11.74 -10.90 2.79
C SER A 56 10.98 -11.19 4.09
N ALA A 57 11.66 -11.78 5.09
CA ALA A 57 11.06 -12.16 6.38
C ALA A 57 10.23 -11.03 7.03
N ASN A 58 10.69 -9.77 6.89
CA ASN A 58 10.02 -8.58 7.45
C ASN A 58 9.82 -7.46 6.41
N ARG A 59 9.90 -7.76 5.10
CA ARG A 59 9.77 -6.72 4.05
C ARG A 59 8.68 -7.08 3.05
N LEU A 60 7.78 -6.14 2.78
CA LEU A 60 6.67 -6.33 1.84
C LEU A 60 6.65 -5.25 0.76
N ALA A 61 6.22 -5.61 -0.44
CA ALA A 61 5.79 -4.68 -1.46
C ALA A 61 4.26 -4.61 -1.48
N LEU A 62 3.72 -3.41 -1.29
CA LEU A 62 2.30 -3.10 -1.38
C LEU A 62 2.03 -2.36 -2.68
N THR A 63 1.24 -2.94 -3.57
CA THR A 63 0.72 -2.20 -4.71
C THR A 63 -0.56 -1.52 -4.32
N ILE A 64 -0.64 -0.21 -4.56
CA ILE A 64 -1.82 0.60 -4.29
C ILE A 64 -2.45 1.13 -5.57
N VAL A 65 -3.75 1.37 -5.52
CA VAL A 65 -4.48 2.14 -6.53
C VAL A 65 -5.13 3.35 -5.89
N TYR A 66 -5.33 4.38 -6.70
CA TYR A 66 -6.04 5.59 -6.33
C TYR A 66 -7.51 5.39 -6.70
N ARG A 67 -8.42 5.52 -5.74
CA ARG A 67 -9.87 5.43 -5.94
C ARG A 67 -10.60 6.60 -5.31
#